data_AF-A4FM79-F1
#
_entry.id   AF-A4FM79-F1
#
_cell.length_a   1.000
_cell.length_b   1.000
_cell.length_c   1.000
_cell.angle_alpha   90.00
_cell.angle_beta   90.00
_cell.angle_gamma   90.00
#
_symmetry.space_group_name_H-M   'P 1'
#
loop_
_entity.id
_entity.type
_entity.pdbx_description
1 polymer ?
#
loop_
_entity_poly.entity_id
_entity_poly.type
_entity_poly.pdbx_seq_one_letter_code
_entity_poly.pdbx_strand_id
1 'polypeptide(L)'
;MKIHVGPVAQPELEAAVRAGGAELSSAEEASALVWYGAGPERFHELFHEGMEWVQLPAAGVETWFAGGVLREGVRFTSAAGVYAETVAEHTLAMMLAAFRQLHTMARADRWAPPEGIRSLFGATVGILGAGGIGRALIGLLEPFGVRILAVNRSGRPVNGAARTWPSEDAGGVRELLSASDFVVVAAPATAQTAKLVDAEALALMKSDAWLVNVARGSLVDTDALVAALAEGRIGGAALDVTDPEPLPDGHPLFDEPRALVSPHTANPKSLLVPALARRVEENVRRHLAGEPLLGVVDVAAGY
;
A
#
# COMPACT_ATOMS: atom_id res chain seq x y z
N MET A 1 7.26 29.50 -11.35
CA MET A 1 6.92 28.96 -10.02
C MET A 1 8.22 28.67 -9.29
N LYS A 2 8.32 29.10 -8.03
CA LYS A 2 9.50 28.85 -7.18
C LYS A 2 9.22 27.69 -6.22
N ILE A 3 10.13 26.73 -6.14
CA ILE A 3 9.98 25.50 -5.35
C ILE A 3 11.20 25.30 -4.46
N HIS A 4 10.96 24.91 -3.21
CA HIS A 4 12.02 24.46 -2.31
C HIS A 4 11.99 22.92 -2.18
N VAL A 5 13.15 22.29 -2.09
CA VAL A 5 13.31 20.85 -1.79
C VAL A 5 14.03 20.74 -0.45
N GLY A 6 13.38 20.17 0.57
CA GLY A 6 13.98 20.12 1.91
C GLY A 6 13.11 19.40 2.94
N PRO A 7 13.56 19.28 4.20
CA PRO A 7 14.76 19.91 4.78
C PRO A 7 16.09 19.22 4.47
N VAL A 8 16.06 18.02 3.90
CA VAL A 8 17.27 17.35 3.43
C VAL A 8 17.38 17.57 1.92
N ALA A 9 18.47 18.22 1.50
CA ALA A 9 18.76 18.41 0.08
C ALA A 9 18.80 17.06 -0.64
N GLN A 10 18.15 17.00 -1.80
CA GLN A 10 18.10 15.78 -2.59
C GLN A 10 18.25 16.10 -4.08
N PRO A 11 19.47 15.94 -4.65
CA PRO A 11 19.78 16.38 -6.01
C PRO A 11 18.87 15.82 -7.10
N GLU A 12 18.37 14.58 -6.95
CA GLU A 12 17.46 13.96 -7.91
C GLU A 12 16.08 14.64 -7.92
N LEU A 13 15.57 15.05 -6.75
CA LEU A 13 14.30 15.79 -6.66
C LEU A 13 14.46 17.23 -7.15
N GLU A 14 15.60 17.86 -6.87
CA GLU A 14 15.94 19.17 -7.43
C GLU A 14 16.06 19.14 -8.95
N ALA A 15 16.64 18.07 -9.52
CA ALA A 15 16.70 17.86 -10.96
C ALA A 15 15.29 17.70 -11.55
N ALA A 16 14.41 16.93 -10.89
CA ALA A 16 13.02 16.77 -11.30
C ALA A 16 12.23 18.08 -11.28
N VAL A 17 12.43 18.94 -10.28
CA VAL A 17 11.82 20.29 -10.24
C VAL A 17 12.20 21.10 -11.47
N ARG A 18 13.50 21.13 -11.81
CA ARG A 18 14.00 21.86 -12.99
C ARG A 18 13.47 21.24 -14.29
N ALA A 19 13.45 19.91 -14.39
CA ALA A 19 12.94 19.18 -15.55
C ALA A 19 11.44 19.46 -15.79
N GLY A 20 10.65 19.59 -14.73
CA GLY A 20 9.24 19.98 -14.81
C GLY A 20 9.00 21.45 -15.21
N GLY A 21 10.05 22.28 -15.25
CA GLY A 21 9.99 23.68 -15.68
C GLY A 21 9.87 24.72 -14.56
N ALA A 22 10.09 24.34 -13.30
CA ALA A 22 10.11 25.28 -12.17
C ALA A 22 11.53 25.66 -11.75
N GLU A 23 11.63 26.76 -11.02
CA GLU A 23 12.88 27.27 -10.45
C GLU A 23 13.02 26.84 -9.00
N LEU A 24 14.24 26.49 -8.59
CA LEU A 24 14.53 26.25 -7.17
C LEU A 24 14.76 27.57 -6.43
N SER A 25 14.29 27.65 -5.19
CA SER A 25 14.48 28.81 -4.32
C SER A 25 14.77 28.41 -2.87
N SER A 26 15.05 29.41 -2.03
CA SER A 26 14.96 29.23 -0.58
C SER A 26 13.51 28.95 -0.17
N ALA A 27 13.32 28.44 1.05
CA ALA A 27 11.99 28.12 1.56
C ALA A 27 11.12 29.37 1.71
N GLU A 28 11.71 30.51 2.07
CA GLU A 28 11.01 31.78 2.31
C GLU A 28 10.43 32.41 1.04
N GLU A 29 11.05 32.13 -0.12
CA GLU A 29 10.61 32.66 -1.42
C GLU A 29 9.77 31.65 -2.22
N ALA A 30 9.62 30.42 -1.72
CA ALA A 30 9.00 29.34 -2.46
C ALA A 30 7.46 29.42 -2.39
N SER A 31 6.81 29.27 -3.54
CA SER A 31 5.36 29.07 -3.62
C SER A 31 4.97 27.60 -3.40
N ALA A 32 5.94 26.67 -3.41
CA ALA A 32 5.69 25.25 -3.13
C ALA A 32 6.89 24.53 -2.52
N LEU A 33 6.60 23.40 -1.87
CA LEU A 33 7.57 22.62 -1.12
C LEU A 33 7.54 21.15 -1.55
N VAL A 34 8.69 20.61 -1.92
CA VAL A 34 8.91 19.17 -2.05
C VAL A 34 9.57 18.70 -0.75
N TRP A 35 8.80 18.03 0.09
CA TRP A 35 9.25 17.58 1.40
C TRP A 35 10.06 16.29 1.31
N TYR A 36 11.26 16.27 1.89
CA TYR A 36 12.11 15.08 1.92
C TYR A 36 13.05 15.02 3.14
N GLY A 37 13.21 13.81 3.69
CA GLY A 37 14.25 13.46 4.67
C GLY A 37 13.98 13.82 6.14
N ALA A 38 12.75 14.18 6.49
CA ALA A 38 12.34 14.41 7.88
C ALA A 38 10.85 14.07 8.10
N GLY A 39 10.44 13.95 9.37
CA GLY A 39 9.04 13.74 9.74
C GLY A 39 8.25 15.05 9.88
N PRO A 40 6.93 14.94 10.16
CA PRO A 40 6.03 16.09 10.27
C PRO A 40 6.41 17.07 11.40
N GLU A 41 7.13 16.61 12.43
CA GLU A 41 7.58 17.44 13.55
C GLU A 41 8.47 18.62 13.11
N ARG A 42 9.18 18.46 11.99
CA ARG A 42 10.04 19.51 11.41
C ARG A 42 9.34 20.36 10.37
N PHE A 43 8.07 20.08 10.03
CA PHE A 43 7.37 20.73 8.91
C PHE A 43 7.33 22.26 9.02
N HIS A 44 7.19 22.76 10.25
CA HIS A 44 7.15 24.19 10.57
C HIS A 44 8.46 24.94 10.28
N GLU A 45 9.57 24.24 10.07
CA GLU A 45 10.88 24.86 9.77
C GLU A 45 10.93 25.50 8.38
N LEU A 46 10.15 24.98 7.43
CA LEU A 46 10.20 25.41 6.02
C LEU A 46 8.87 25.96 5.51
N PHE A 47 7.76 25.60 6.15
CA PHE A 47 6.44 26.02 5.70
C PHE A 47 6.14 27.47 6.08
N HIS A 48 5.55 28.23 5.16
CA HIS A 48 4.93 29.53 5.43
C HIS A 48 3.59 29.65 4.68
N GLU A 49 2.73 30.59 5.08
CA GLU A 49 1.36 30.75 4.55
C GLU A 49 1.28 31.10 3.05
N GLY A 50 2.41 31.51 2.45
CA GLY A 50 2.52 31.78 1.02
C GLY A 50 2.69 30.52 0.16
N MET A 51 2.82 29.34 0.77
CA MET A 51 2.93 28.08 0.04
C MET A 51 1.57 27.59 -0.43
N GLU A 52 1.45 27.33 -1.73
CA GLU A 52 0.23 26.89 -2.39
C GLU A 52 0.17 25.37 -2.56
N TRP A 53 1.35 24.72 -2.67
CA TRP A 53 1.47 23.28 -2.91
C TRP A 53 2.59 22.63 -2.09
N VAL A 54 2.32 21.44 -1.54
CA VAL A 54 3.30 20.61 -0.84
C VAL A 54 3.25 19.18 -1.38
N GLN A 55 4.39 18.65 -1.83
CA GLN A 55 4.58 17.24 -2.19
C GLN A 55 5.23 16.48 -1.03
N LEU A 56 4.51 15.50 -0.49
CA LEU A 56 4.98 14.57 0.53
C LEU A 56 5.66 13.33 -0.09
N PRO A 57 6.63 12.71 0.61
CA PRO A 57 7.48 11.68 0.01
C PRO A 57 6.87 10.26 0.05
N ALA A 58 5.89 10.03 0.93
CA ALA A 58 5.28 8.73 1.16
C ALA A 58 3.86 8.66 0.57
N ALA A 59 3.39 7.45 0.27
CA ALA A 59 2.00 7.22 -0.13
C ALA A 59 1.03 7.37 1.05
N GLY A 60 1.46 6.93 2.24
CA GLY A 60 0.75 7.15 3.49
C GLY A 60 0.92 8.57 4.01
N VAL A 61 -0.15 9.11 4.57
CA VAL A 61 -0.21 10.46 5.11
C VAL A 61 -0.69 10.49 6.57
N GLU A 62 -0.81 9.33 7.21
CA GLU A 62 -1.39 9.15 8.54
C GLU A 62 -0.61 9.92 9.60
N THR A 63 0.72 9.85 9.56
CA THR A 63 1.59 10.61 10.48
C THR A 63 1.51 12.12 10.26
N TRP A 64 1.23 12.55 9.03
CA TRP A 64 1.05 13.96 8.67
C TRP A 64 -0.26 14.53 9.19
N PHE A 65 -1.34 13.72 9.20
CA PHE A 65 -2.58 14.05 9.89
C PHE A 65 -2.39 14.12 11.40
N ALA A 66 -1.77 13.09 12.00
CA ALA A 66 -1.51 13.06 13.44
C ALA A 66 -0.65 14.24 13.92
N GLY A 67 0.29 14.69 13.07
CA GLY A 67 1.13 15.87 13.33
C GLY A 67 0.44 17.22 13.08
N GLY A 68 -0.83 17.26 12.65
CA GLY A 68 -1.56 18.49 12.38
C GLY A 68 -1.03 19.31 11.20
N VAL A 69 -0.30 18.68 10.28
CA VAL A 69 0.32 19.37 9.13
C VAL A 69 -0.70 19.65 8.04
N LEU A 70 -1.52 18.65 7.73
CA LEU A 70 -2.50 18.69 6.65
C LEU A 70 -3.67 19.60 7.02
N ARG A 71 -3.94 20.58 6.17
CA ARG A 71 -4.92 21.64 6.41
C ARG A 71 -5.52 22.13 5.10
N GLU A 72 -6.71 22.72 5.19
CA GLU A 72 -7.32 23.41 4.05
C GLU A 72 -6.52 24.67 3.67
N GLY A 73 -6.69 25.13 2.42
CA GLY A 73 -5.99 26.30 1.89
C GLY A 73 -4.62 26.01 1.26
N VAL A 74 -4.02 24.86 1.55
CA VAL A 74 -2.79 24.38 0.90
C VAL A 74 -3.09 23.06 0.17
N ARG A 75 -2.62 22.93 -1.07
CA ARG A 75 -2.76 21.67 -1.80
C ARG A 75 -1.67 20.70 -1.37
N PHE A 76 -2.03 19.58 -0.79
CA PHE A 76 -1.09 18.49 -0.50
C PHE A 76 -1.18 17.39 -1.55
N THR A 77 -0.02 16.91 -2.00
CA THR A 77 0.09 15.67 -2.77
C THR A 77 0.98 14.68 -2.04
N SER A 78 0.69 13.39 -2.17
CA SER A 78 1.49 12.29 -1.64
C SER A 78 2.16 11.51 -2.77
N ALA A 79 2.94 10.50 -2.40
CA ALA A 79 3.46 9.52 -3.36
C ALA A 79 2.45 8.38 -3.63
N ALA A 80 1.16 8.60 -3.38
CA ALA A 80 0.13 7.62 -3.71
C ALA A 80 0.21 7.21 -5.20
N GLY A 81 0.16 5.90 -5.43
CA GLY A 81 0.29 5.29 -6.76
C GLY A 81 1.70 5.27 -7.35
N VAL A 82 2.68 5.98 -6.78
CA VAL A 82 4.08 5.99 -7.26
C VAL A 82 4.74 4.63 -7.10
N TYR A 83 4.37 3.93 -6.03
CA TYR A 83 4.97 2.67 -5.61
C TYR A 83 4.10 1.45 -5.94
N ALA A 84 3.07 1.61 -6.77
CA ALA A 84 2.07 0.58 -6.99
C ALA A 84 2.65 -0.70 -7.62
N GLU A 85 3.54 -0.54 -8.60
CA GLU A 85 4.12 -1.66 -9.36
C GLU A 85 5.05 -2.52 -8.50
N THR A 86 5.95 -1.90 -7.75
CA THR A 86 6.88 -2.60 -6.84
C THR A 86 6.13 -3.33 -5.73
N VAL A 87 5.10 -2.71 -5.16
CA VAL A 87 4.26 -3.39 -4.16
C VAL A 87 3.48 -4.54 -4.77
N ALA A 88 2.94 -4.38 -5.99
CA ALA A 88 2.24 -5.44 -6.69
C ALA A 88 3.17 -6.62 -7.04
N GLU A 89 4.41 -6.35 -7.45
CA GLU A 89 5.44 -7.36 -7.69
C GLU A 89 5.74 -8.15 -6.40
N HIS A 90 5.97 -7.46 -5.29
CA HIS A 90 6.19 -8.09 -3.98
C HIS A 90 4.99 -8.91 -3.53
N THR A 91 3.77 -8.42 -3.77
CA THR A 91 2.52 -9.14 -3.48
C THR A 91 2.43 -10.44 -4.26
N LEU A 92 2.71 -10.41 -5.56
CA LEU A 92 2.75 -11.61 -6.40
C LEU A 92 3.82 -12.59 -5.92
N ALA A 93 5.01 -12.11 -5.55
CA ALA A 93 6.08 -12.94 -5.02
C ALA A 93 5.64 -13.66 -3.73
N MET A 94 4.99 -12.95 -2.81
CA MET A 94 4.43 -13.53 -1.58
C MET A 94 3.34 -14.57 -1.88
N MET A 95 2.42 -14.29 -2.81
CA MET A 95 1.38 -15.25 -3.21
C MET A 95 1.98 -16.53 -3.80
N LEU A 96 2.99 -16.41 -4.67
CA LEU A 96 3.68 -17.56 -5.25
C LEU A 96 4.45 -18.33 -4.17
N ALA A 97 5.16 -17.65 -3.26
CA ALA A 97 5.88 -18.28 -2.16
C ALA A 97 4.96 -19.02 -1.20
N ALA A 98 3.74 -18.51 -0.98
CA ALA A 98 2.71 -19.13 -0.17
C ALA A 98 2.17 -20.42 -0.81
N PHE A 99 1.54 -20.33 -2.00
CA PHE A 99 0.95 -21.50 -2.67
C PHE A 99 1.97 -22.56 -3.05
N ARG A 100 3.17 -22.15 -3.45
CA ARG A 100 4.25 -23.09 -3.80
C ARG A 100 5.07 -23.51 -2.59
N GLN A 101 4.76 -23.01 -1.40
CA GLN A 101 5.46 -23.28 -0.14
C GLN A 101 6.99 -23.16 -0.23
N LEU A 102 7.46 -22.18 -1.01
CA LEU A 102 8.91 -21.96 -1.21
C LEU A 102 9.61 -21.66 0.11
N HIS A 103 8.93 -20.96 1.01
CA HIS A 103 9.42 -20.62 2.34
C HIS A 103 9.69 -21.85 3.23
N THR A 104 8.85 -22.87 3.13
CA THR A 104 9.03 -24.15 3.82
C THR A 104 10.14 -24.96 3.16
N MET A 105 10.08 -25.12 1.84
CA MET A 105 11.05 -25.94 1.08
C MET A 105 12.47 -25.39 1.14
N ALA A 106 12.65 -24.07 1.11
CA ALA A 106 13.97 -23.44 1.16
C ALA A 106 14.71 -23.68 2.50
N ARG A 107 13.99 -24.08 3.54
CA ARG A 107 14.53 -24.36 4.89
C ARG A 107 14.49 -25.85 5.25
N ALA A 108 14.06 -26.71 4.33
CA ALA A 108 13.91 -28.13 4.58
C ALA A 108 15.28 -28.81 4.75
N ASP A 109 15.37 -29.73 5.70
CA ASP A 109 16.54 -30.57 5.97
C ASP A 109 16.44 -31.96 5.30
N ARG A 110 15.32 -32.23 4.62
CA ARG A 110 15.02 -33.49 3.96
C ARG A 110 14.47 -33.28 2.55
N TRP A 111 14.78 -34.21 1.66
CA TRP A 111 14.20 -34.28 0.32
C TRP A 111 12.81 -34.93 0.38
N ALA A 112 11.80 -34.14 0.76
CA ALA A 112 10.41 -34.56 0.77
C ALA A 112 9.51 -33.40 0.33
N PRO A 113 8.54 -33.63 -0.59
CA PRO A 113 7.60 -32.59 -0.99
C PRO A 113 6.70 -32.24 0.20
N PRO A 114 6.45 -30.94 0.47
CA PRO A 114 5.45 -30.57 1.45
C PRO A 114 4.04 -30.89 0.94
N GLU A 115 3.14 -31.16 1.87
CA GLU A 115 1.71 -31.32 1.57
C GLU A 115 1.06 -29.97 1.30
N GLY A 116 0.01 -29.93 0.47
CA GLY A 116 -0.77 -28.70 0.26
C GLY A 116 -0.12 -27.67 -0.68
N ILE A 117 0.81 -28.07 -1.55
CA ILE A 117 1.24 -27.23 -2.67
C ILE A 117 0.04 -26.96 -3.60
N ARG A 118 -0.15 -25.70 -3.95
CA ARG A 118 -1.23 -25.24 -4.84
C ARG A 118 -0.67 -24.48 -6.03
N SER A 119 -1.50 -24.34 -7.06
CA SER A 119 -1.19 -23.52 -8.24
C SER A 119 -1.93 -22.20 -8.16
N LEU A 120 -1.27 -21.11 -8.54
CA LEU A 120 -1.95 -19.83 -8.75
C LEU A 120 -2.83 -19.88 -10.02
N PHE A 121 -2.53 -20.76 -10.97
CA PHE A 121 -3.33 -20.89 -12.19
C PHE A 121 -4.78 -21.28 -11.87
N GLY A 122 -5.73 -20.47 -12.35
CA GLY A 122 -7.16 -20.69 -12.13
C GLY A 122 -7.66 -20.39 -10.71
N ALA A 123 -6.81 -19.87 -9.82
CA ALA A 123 -7.21 -19.47 -8.46
C ALA A 123 -8.15 -18.25 -8.48
N THR A 124 -8.88 -18.05 -7.39
CA THR A 124 -9.67 -16.83 -7.16
C THR A 124 -8.92 -15.89 -6.22
N VAL A 125 -8.73 -14.64 -6.63
CA VAL A 125 -8.05 -13.59 -5.84
C VAL A 125 -9.04 -12.47 -5.54
N GLY A 126 -9.27 -12.22 -4.26
CA GLY A 126 -10.09 -11.14 -3.74
C GLY A 126 -9.21 -9.97 -3.35
N ILE A 127 -9.52 -8.77 -3.83
CA ILE A 127 -8.74 -7.56 -3.55
C ILE A 127 -9.62 -6.56 -2.80
N LEU A 128 -9.30 -6.34 -1.53
CA LEU A 128 -9.87 -5.29 -0.69
C LEU A 128 -9.06 -4.01 -0.88
N GLY A 129 -9.59 -3.07 -1.66
CA GLY A 129 -8.88 -1.84 -2.04
C GLY A 129 -8.23 -1.91 -3.42
N ALA A 130 -9.06 -1.96 -4.48
CA ALA A 130 -8.59 -2.01 -5.86
C ALA A 130 -8.16 -0.65 -6.45
N GLY A 131 -7.28 0.05 -5.72
CA GLY A 131 -6.61 1.29 -6.12
C GLY A 131 -5.38 1.04 -6.99
N GLY A 132 -4.34 1.87 -6.85
CA GLY A 132 -3.10 1.75 -7.64
C GLY A 132 -2.44 0.37 -7.53
N ILE A 133 -2.19 -0.10 -6.30
CA ILE A 133 -1.58 -1.41 -6.03
C ILE A 133 -2.45 -2.54 -6.58
N GLY A 134 -3.74 -2.56 -6.25
CA GLY A 134 -4.67 -3.60 -6.72
C GLY A 134 -4.75 -3.67 -8.25
N ARG A 135 -4.75 -2.53 -8.95
CA ARG A 135 -4.76 -2.49 -10.43
C ARG A 135 -3.46 -3.01 -11.03
N ALA A 136 -2.32 -2.62 -10.47
CA ALA A 136 -1.01 -3.15 -10.91
C ALA A 136 -0.94 -4.67 -10.69
N LEU A 137 -1.42 -5.16 -9.54
CA LEU A 137 -1.47 -6.59 -9.25
C LEU A 137 -2.37 -7.36 -10.24
N ILE A 138 -3.54 -6.81 -10.59
CA ILE A 138 -4.43 -7.44 -11.57
C ILE A 138 -3.71 -7.66 -12.91
N GLY A 139 -2.94 -6.67 -13.38
CA GLY A 139 -2.14 -6.82 -14.61
C GLY A 139 -1.10 -7.92 -14.51
N LEU A 140 -0.40 -8.03 -13.37
CA LEU A 140 0.59 -9.09 -13.14
C LEU A 140 -0.03 -10.49 -13.02
N LEU A 141 -1.31 -10.56 -12.61
CA LEU A 141 -2.03 -11.81 -12.43
C LEU A 141 -2.70 -12.33 -13.71
N GLU A 142 -2.85 -11.49 -14.74
CA GLU A 142 -3.51 -11.86 -16.01
C GLU A 142 -2.95 -13.16 -16.63
N PRO A 143 -1.62 -13.38 -16.74
CA PRO A 143 -1.09 -14.58 -17.37
C PRO A 143 -1.39 -15.87 -16.61
N PHE A 144 -1.80 -15.79 -15.34
CA PHE A 144 -2.17 -16.93 -14.52
C PHE A 144 -3.63 -17.36 -14.70
N GLY A 145 -4.45 -16.59 -15.44
CA GLY A 145 -5.86 -16.91 -15.67
C GLY A 145 -6.67 -16.97 -14.37
N VAL A 146 -6.33 -16.14 -13.39
CA VAL A 146 -7.05 -16.08 -12.11
C VAL A 146 -8.41 -15.41 -12.28
N ARG A 147 -9.36 -15.77 -11.42
CA ARG A 147 -10.61 -15.01 -11.25
C ARG A 147 -10.40 -13.91 -10.23
N ILE A 148 -10.48 -12.65 -10.67
CA ILE A 148 -10.36 -11.49 -9.76
C ILE A 148 -11.72 -11.04 -9.24
N LEU A 149 -11.84 -10.89 -7.93
CA LEU A 149 -12.95 -10.24 -7.23
C LEU A 149 -12.41 -8.97 -6.56
N ALA A 150 -13.09 -7.84 -6.71
CA ALA A 150 -12.58 -6.57 -6.21
C ALA A 150 -13.60 -5.83 -5.34
N VAL A 151 -13.11 -5.14 -4.32
CA VAL A 151 -13.85 -4.13 -3.57
C VAL A 151 -13.11 -2.81 -3.66
N ASN A 152 -13.85 -1.74 -3.94
CA ASN A 152 -13.34 -0.37 -3.81
C ASN A 152 -14.42 0.54 -3.22
N ARG A 153 -14.05 1.75 -2.78
CA ARG A 153 -14.97 2.69 -2.12
C ARG A 153 -16.27 2.93 -2.92
N SER A 154 -16.16 3.04 -4.24
CA SER A 154 -17.24 3.51 -5.11
C SER A 154 -18.04 2.41 -5.82
N GLY A 155 -17.57 1.17 -5.78
CA GLY A 155 -18.08 0.08 -6.62
C GLY A 155 -17.84 0.24 -8.12
N ARG A 156 -17.11 1.28 -8.55
CA ARG A 156 -16.78 1.48 -9.98
C ARG A 156 -16.02 0.26 -10.52
N PRO A 157 -16.36 -0.25 -11.71
CA PRO A 157 -15.68 -1.39 -12.31
C PRO A 157 -14.16 -1.19 -12.37
N VAL A 158 -13.44 -2.25 -12.05
CA VAL A 158 -11.97 -2.31 -12.17
C VAL A 158 -11.64 -3.19 -13.38
N ASN A 159 -10.84 -2.67 -14.31
CA ASN A 159 -10.42 -3.43 -15.49
C ASN A 159 -9.69 -4.71 -15.05
N GLY A 160 -10.03 -5.85 -15.65
CA GLY A 160 -9.51 -7.17 -15.29
C GLY A 160 -10.22 -7.85 -14.10
N ALA A 161 -11.07 -7.14 -13.35
CA ALA A 161 -11.88 -7.75 -12.30
C ALA A 161 -13.15 -8.38 -12.89
N ALA A 162 -13.47 -9.61 -12.48
CA ALA A 162 -14.71 -10.29 -12.89
C ALA A 162 -15.95 -9.63 -12.26
N ARG A 163 -15.82 -9.16 -11.01
CA ARG A 163 -16.84 -8.38 -10.29
C ARG A 163 -16.19 -7.31 -9.43
N THR A 164 -16.88 -6.19 -9.24
CA THR A 164 -16.46 -5.13 -8.32
C THR A 164 -17.64 -4.66 -7.50
N TRP A 165 -17.46 -4.56 -6.18
CA TRP A 165 -18.48 -4.04 -5.25
C TRP A 165 -18.02 -2.76 -4.56
N PRO A 166 -18.98 -1.89 -4.17
CA PRO A 166 -18.69 -0.81 -3.23
C PRO A 166 -18.36 -1.39 -1.86
N SER A 167 -17.51 -0.71 -1.09
CA SER A 167 -17.05 -1.20 0.22
C SER A 167 -18.16 -1.34 1.26
N GLU A 168 -19.27 -0.63 1.09
CA GLU A 168 -20.46 -0.72 1.95
C GLU A 168 -21.36 -1.92 1.63
N ASP A 169 -21.13 -2.62 0.50
CA ASP A 169 -21.89 -3.82 0.16
C ASP A 169 -21.34 -5.04 0.92
N ALA A 170 -21.89 -5.25 2.12
CA ALA A 170 -21.56 -6.39 2.97
C ALA A 170 -21.79 -7.75 2.29
N GLY A 171 -22.75 -7.86 1.35
CA GLY A 171 -22.99 -9.07 0.58
C GLY A 171 -21.84 -9.35 -0.39
N GLY A 172 -21.40 -8.31 -1.11
CA GLY A 172 -20.25 -8.37 -2.01
C GLY A 172 -18.93 -8.65 -1.29
N VAL A 173 -18.70 -8.03 -0.13
CA VAL A 173 -17.52 -8.30 0.71
C VAL A 173 -17.52 -9.76 1.19
N ARG A 174 -18.67 -10.28 1.65
CA ARG A 174 -18.79 -11.70 2.03
C ARG A 174 -18.52 -12.64 0.85
N GLU A 175 -19.06 -12.35 -0.33
CA GLU A 175 -18.80 -13.14 -1.54
C GLU A 175 -17.30 -13.16 -1.87
N LEU A 176 -16.63 -12.01 -1.78
CA LEU A 176 -15.19 -11.91 -1.98
C LEU A 176 -14.41 -12.77 -0.98
N LEU A 177 -14.68 -12.64 0.33
CA LEU A 177 -13.96 -13.38 1.36
C LEU A 177 -14.13 -14.90 1.22
N SER A 178 -15.36 -15.35 0.98
CA SER A 178 -15.71 -16.78 0.96
C SER A 178 -15.35 -17.50 -0.35
N ALA A 179 -15.25 -16.77 -1.47
CA ALA A 179 -14.90 -17.36 -2.77
C ALA A 179 -13.39 -17.37 -3.05
N SER A 180 -12.61 -16.53 -2.36
CA SER A 180 -11.21 -16.30 -2.69
C SER A 180 -10.24 -17.28 -2.06
N ASP A 181 -9.29 -17.75 -2.86
CA ASP A 181 -8.13 -18.50 -2.37
C ASP A 181 -7.02 -17.57 -1.82
N PHE A 182 -6.98 -16.32 -2.30
CA PHE A 182 -6.19 -15.23 -1.71
C PHE A 182 -7.08 -14.03 -1.42
N VAL A 183 -7.00 -13.48 -0.21
CA VAL A 183 -7.59 -12.18 0.12
C VAL A 183 -6.45 -11.18 0.28
N VAL A 184 -6.33 -10.24 -0.65
CA VAL A 184 -5.29 -9.21 -0.69
C VAL A 184 -5.84 -7.89 -0.16
N VAL A 185 -5.21 -7.36 0.88
CA VAL A 185 -5.52 -6.06 1.49
C VAL A 185 -4.58 -5.00 0.90
N ALA A 186 -5.18 -4.10 0.12
CA ALA A 186 -4.53 -2.97 -0.56
C ALA A 186 -5.30 -1.64 -0.37
N ALA A 187 -6.16 -1.58 0.65
CA ALA A 187 -6.97 -0.41 1.00
C ALA A 187 -6.16 0.66 1.76
N PRO A 188 -6.54 1.94 1.69
CA PRO A 188 -5.96 2.96 2.57
C PRO A 188 -6.37 2.72 4.03
N ALA A 189 -5.49 3.03 4.98
CA ALA A 189 -5.83 3.05 6.40
C ALA A 189 -6.52 4.37 6.77
N THR A 190 -7.73 4.25 7.27
CA THR A 190 -8.61 5.32 7.73
C THR A 190 -9.32 4.83 8.99
N ALA A 191 -10.01 5.71 9.70
CA ALA A 191 -10.84 5.31 10.83
C ALA A 191 -11.93 4.28 10.42
N GLN A 192 -12.43 4.36 9.19
CA GLN A 192 -13.48 3.48 8.65
C GLN A 192 -12.95 2.13 8.17
N THR A 193 -11.64 2.00 7.93
CA THR A 193 -11.00 0.76 7.44
C THR A 193 -10.11 0.09 8.47
N ALA A 194 -10.01 0.65 9.68
CA ALA A 194 -9.33 0.01 10.79
C ALA A 194 -9.95 -1.37 11.07
N LYS A 195 -9.11 -2.39 11.18
CA LYS A 195 -9.51 -3.79 11.37
C LYS A 195 -10.53 -4.28 10.33
N LEU A 196 -10.40 -3.82 9.08
CA LEU A 196 -11.21 -4.29 7.95
C LEU A 196 -11.23 -5.82 7.84
N VAL A 197 -10.14 -6.48 8.21
CA VAL A 197 -10.05 -7.93 8.35
C VAL A 197 -9.93 -8.27 9.84
N ASP A 198 -11.08 -8.45 10.48
CA ASP A 198 -11.23 -8.87 11.87
C ASP A 198 -11.52 -10.39 11.98
N ALA A 199 -11.86 -10.85 13.19
CA ALA A 199 -12.20 -12.25 13.44
C ALA A 199 -13.40 -12.76 12.59
N GLU A 200 -14.40 -11.92 12.35
CA GLU A 200 -15.58 -12.28 11.55
C GLU A 200 -15.20 -12.42 10.07
N ALA A 201 -14.41 -11.47 9.55
CA ALA A 201 -13.90 -11.52 8.19
C ALA A 201 -13.03 -12.76 7.95
N LEU A 202 -12.13 -13.09 8.90
CA LEU A 202 -11.29 -14.28 8.87
C LEU A 202 -12.12 -15.58 8.89
N ALA A 203 -13.23 -15.61 9.63
CA ALA A 203 -14.14 -16.75 9.67
C ALA A 203 -14.95 -16.96 8.40
N LEU A 204 -15.08 -15.93 7.55
CA LEU A 204 -15.73 -16.04 6.24
C LEU A 204 -14.78 -16.57 5.15
N MET A 205 -13.47 -16.50 5.37
CA MET A 205 -12.49 -17.01 4.41
C MET A 205 -12.55 -18.53 4.31
N LYS A 206 -12.08 -19.07 3.17
CA LYS A 206 -11.89 -20.51 3.03
C LYS A 206 -10.81 -20.99 4.01
N SER A 207 -10.95 -22.20 4.53
CA SER A 207 -9.98 -22.79 5.46
C SER A 207 -8.60 -23.00 4.86
N ASP A 208 -8.48 -23.01 3.54
CA ASP A 208 -7.23 -23.14 2.78
C ASP A 208 -6.82 -21.82 2.09
N ALA A 209 -7.52 -20.72 2.35
CA ALA A 209 -7.22 -19.41 1.78
C ALA A 209 -6.08 -18.71 2.53
N TRP A 210 -5.38 -17.83 1.82
CA TRP A 210 -4.31 -17.03 2.37
C TRP A 210 -4.70 -15.56 2.44
N LEU A 211 -4.45 -14.92 3.59
CA LEU A 211 -4.53 -13.48 3.73
C LEU A 211 -3.20 -12.85 3.27
N VAL A 212 -3.25 -11.77 2.49
CA VAL A 212 -2.07 -11.02 2.08
C VAL A 212 -2.26 -9.56 2.42
N ASN A 213 -1.40 -8.98 3.27
CA ASN A 213 -1.48 -7.55 3.62
C ASN A 213 -0.22 -6.81 3.17
N VAL A 214 -0.39 -5.85 2.27
CA VAL A 214 0.66 -4.98 1.72
C VAL A 214 0.31 -3.50 1.83
N ALA A 215 -0.75 -3.18 2.57
CA ALA A 215 -1.21 -1.82 2.78
C ALA A 215 -0.72 -1.28 4.13
N ARG A 216 -1.47 -1.55 5.20
CA ARG A 216 -1.13 -1.14 6.57
C ARG A 216 -1.49 -2.24 7.55
N GLY A 217 -0.68 -2.41 8.59
CA GLY A 217 -0.94 -3.37 9.65
C GLY A 217 -2.33 -3.22 10.28
N SER A 218 -2.71 -1.97 10.57
CA SER A 218 -3.97 -1.61 11.26
C SER A 218 -5.26 -2.00 10.52
N LEU A 219 -5.16 -2.43 9.26
CA LEU A 219 -6.30 -2.96 8.49
C LEU A 219 -6.65 -4.40 8.88
N VAL A 220 -5.75 -5.09 9.57
CA VAL A 220 -5.93 -6.47 10.04
C VAL A 220 -5.90 -6.45 11.56
N ASP A 221 -6.85 -7.12 12.20
CA ASP A 221 -6.75 -7.41 13.63
C ASP A 221 -5.68 -8.51 13.83
N THR A 222 -4.47 -8.10 14.25
CA THR A 222 -3.33 -9.01 14.42
C THR A 222 -3.61 -10.13 15.41
N ASP A 223 -4.30 -9.85 16.51
CA ASP A 223 -4.62 -10.86 17.54
C ASP A 223 -5.61 -11.89 16.96
N ALA A 224 -6.62 -11.43 16.24
CA ALA A 224 -7.56 -12.31 15.55
C ALA A 224 -6.87 -13.16 14.47
N LEU A 225 -5.91 -12.58 13.74
CA LEU A 225 -5.12 -13.31 12.75
C LEU A 225 -4.28 -14.41 13.39
N VAL A 226 -3.58 -14.11 14.49
CA VAL A 226 -2.78 -15.09 15.23
C VAL A 226 -3.66 -16.25 15.72
N ALA A 227 -4.83 -15.96 16.29
CA ALA A 227 -5.77 -16.98 16.71
C ALA A 227 -6.30 -17.81 15.53
N ALA A 228 -6.68 -17.18 14.42
CA ALA A 228 -7.16 -17.87 13.23
C ALA A 228 -6.11 -18.80 12.62
N LEU A 229 -4.84 -18.40 12.62
CA LEU A 229 -3.73 -19.26 12.19
C LEU A 229 -3.56 -20.43 13.16
N ALA A 230 -3.44 -20.18 14.46
CA ALA A 230 -3.26 -21.22 15.47
C ALA A 230 -4.38 -22.29 15.43
N GLU A 231 -5.62 -21.87 15.17
CA GLU A 231 -6.79 -22.76 15.06
C GLU A 231 -6.95 -23.43 13.69
N GLY A 232 -6.11 -23.08 12.70
CA GLY A 232 -6.23 -23.58 11.34
C GLY A 232 -7.50 -23.13 10.61
N ARG A 233 -8.04 -21.96 11.00
CA ARG A 233 -9.22 -21.35 10.38
C ARG A 233 -8.95 -20.84 8.97
N ILE A 234 -7.71 -20.48 8.68
CA ILE A 234 -7.24 -20.10 7.34
C ILE A 234 -5.96 -20.87 6.98
N GLY A 235 -5.64 -20.88 5.69
CA GLY A 235 -4.50 -21.62 5.14
C GLY A 235 -3.15 -20.97 5.44
N GLY A 236 -3.11 -19.64 5.62
CA GLY A 236 -1.91 -18.91 5.97
C GLY A 236 -2.03 -17.40 5.82
N ALA A 237 -0.94 -16.69 6.08
CA ALA A 237 -0.86 -15.24 5.94
C ALA A 237 0.49 -14.80 5.34
N ALA A 238 0.48 -13.78 4.50
CA ALA A 238 1.68 -13.10 4.01
C ALA A 238 1.55 -11.59 4.27
N LEU A 239 2.46 -11.04 5.07
CA LEU A 239 2.37 -9.72 5.67
C LEU A 239 3.65 -8.95 5.36
N ASP A 240 3.56 -7.90 4.55
CA ASP A 240 4.64 -6.90 4.46
C ASP A 240 4.51 -5.81 5.52
N VAL A 241 3.35 -5.74 6.18
CA VAL A 241 3.03 -4.73 7.20
C VAL A 241 2.29 -5.40 8.36
N THR A 242 2.50 -4.92 9.57
CA THR A 242 1.95 -5.51 10.81
C THR A 242 1.48 -4.41 11.76
N ASP A 243 0.61 -4.75 12.71
CA ASP A 243 0.25 -3.87 13.82
C ASP A 243 0.48 -4.62 15.14
N PRO A 244 1.44 -4.20 15.99
CA PRO A 244 2.28 -3.01 15.86
C PRO A 244 3.35 -3.14 14.76
N GLU A 245 3.91 -1.99 14.37
CA GLU A 245 5.03 -1.88 13.44
C GLU A 245 6.18 -1.07 14.09
N PRO A 246 7.38 -1.65 14.28
CA PRO A 246 7.78 -3.01 13.94
C PRO A 246 7.11 -4.07 14.82
N LEU A 247 7.00 -5.30 14.29
CA LEU A 247 6.55 -6.44 15.07
C LEU A 247 7.59 -6.79 16.15
N PRO A 248 7.21 -7.02 17.42
CA PRO A 248 8.16 -7.28 18.50
C PRO A 248 8.93 -8.58 18.30
N ASP A 249 10.17 -8.63 18.78
CA ASP A 249 10.96 -9.87 18.80
C ASP A 249 10.22 -10.99 19.55
N GLY A 250 10.22 -12.20 18.99
CA GLY A 250 9.51 -13.36 19.56
C GLY A 250 7.99 -13.35 19.36
N HIS A 251 7.44 -12.45 18.53
CA HIS A 251 6.02 -12.46 18.22
C HIS A 251 5.62 -13.78 17.50
N PRO A 252 4.45 -14.39 17.81
CA PRO A 252 4.05 -15.70 17.28
C PRO A 252 4.03 -15.82 15.76
N LEU A 253 3.78 -14.73 15.03
CA LEU A 253 3.80 -14.70 13.57
C LEU A 253 5.18 -15.03 12.96
N PHE A 254 6.28 -14.84 13.69
CA PHE A 254 7.60 -15.23 13.21
C PHE A 254 7.82 -16.75 13.25
N ASP A 255 7.14 -17.44 14.18
CA ASP A 255 7.27 -18.88 14.40
C ASP A 255 6.16 -19.69 13.72
N GLU A 256 5.07 -19.06 13.29
CA GLU A 256 3.97 -19.71 12.57
C GLU A 256 4.42 -20.20 11.18
N PRO A 257 4.44 -21.52 10.91
CA PRO A 257 4.94 -22.05 9.64
C PRO A 257 4.14 -21.61 8.41
N ARG A 258 2.88 -21.20 8.59
CA ARG A 258 1.99 -20.67 7.53
C ARG A 258 1.97 -19.15 7.48
N ALA A 259 2.93 -18.48 8.12
CA ALA A 259 3.10 -17.04 8.06
C ALA A 259 4.36 -16.67 7.26
N LEU A 260 4.23 -15.65 6.41
CA LEU A 260 5.33 -14.96 5.75
C LEU A 260 5.31 -13.52 6.21
N VAL A 261 6.40 -13.06 6.82
CA VAL A 261 6.51 -11.68 7.30
C VAL A 261 7.72 -11.03 6.63
N SER A 262 7.51 -9.92 5.93
CA SER A 262 8.57 -9.03 5.45
C SER A 262 8.45 -7.67 6.16
N PRO A 263 9.58 -7.01 6.51
CA PRO A 263 9.56 -5.83 7.37
C PRO A 263 9.33 -4.54 6.56
N HIS A 264 8.16 -4.41 5.92
CA HIS A 264 7.75 -3.26 5.12
C HIS A 264 8.75 -2.93 4.00
N THR A 265 9.08 -3.95 3.22
CA THR A 265 10.15 -3.91 2.20
C THR A 265 9.67 -4.00 0.77
N ALA A 266 8.35 -4.03 0.53
CA ALA A 266 7.78 -4.09 -0.81
C ALA A 266 8.23 -2.93 -1.73
N ASN A 267 8.75 -1.84 -1.14
CA ASN A 267 9.41 -0.77 -1.87
C ASN A 267 10.91 -0.70 -1.54
N PRO A 268 11.78 -1.15 -2.46
CA PRO A 268 13.22 -1.04 -2.27
C PRO A 268 13.65 0.42 -2.13
N LYS A 269 14.48 0.72 -1.12
CA LYS A 269 14.98 2.08 -0.85
C LYS A 269 15.62 2.74 -2.08
N SER A 270 16.29 1.95 -2.91
CA SER A 270 16.93 2.40 -4.16
C SER A 270 15.96 2.94 -5.20
N LEU A 271 14.68 2.56 -5.15
CA LEU A 271 13.65 2.95 -6.11
C LEU A 271 12.78 4.11 -5.63
N LEU A 272 12.81 4.43 -4.32
CA LEU A 272 11.94 5.44 -3.71
C LEU A 272 12.17 6.83 -4.32
N VAL A 273 13.42 7.30 -4.31
CA VAL A 273 13.75 8.65 -4.79
C VAL A 273 13.53 8.80 -6.30
N PRO A 274 14.01 7.87 -7.16
CA PRO A 274 13.74 7.98 -8.59
C PRO A 274 12.24 7.96 -8.93
N ALA A 275 11.44 7.19 -8.21
CA ALA A 275 9.99 7.15 -8.43
C ALA A 275 9.30 8.43 -7.95
N LEU A 276 9.70 8.97 -6.80
CA LEU A 276 9.22 10.26 -6.30
C LEU A 276 9.65 11.41 -7.22
N ALA A 277 10.85 11.37 -7.77
CA ALA A 277 11.36 12.35 -8.73
C ALA A 277 10.44 12.44 -9.96
N ARG A 278 10.04 11.29 -10.54
CA ARG A 278 9.06 11.26 -11.65
C ARG A 278 7.71 11.89 -11.27
N ARG A 279 7.23 11.66 -10.04
CA ARG A 279 6.00 12.29 -9.51
C ARG A 279 6.16 13.80 -9.38
N VAL A 280 7.30 14.26 -8.84
CA VAL A 280 7.62 15.69 -8.68
C VAL A 280 7.64 16.37 -10.04
N GLU A 281 8.41 15.86 -10.99
CA GLU A 281 8.52 16.40 -12.35
C GLU A 281 7.14 16.56 -13.00
N GLU A 282 6.32 15.51 -12.98
CA GLU A 282 4.99 15.54 -13.59
C GLU A 282 4.02 16.48 -12.86
N ASN A 283 4.08 16.55 -11.52
CA ASN A 283 3.24 17.48 -10.78
C ASN A 283 3.67 18.94 -10.99
N VAL A 284 4.96 19.22 -11.14
CA VAL A 284 5.44 20.56 -11.52
C VAL A 284 4.88 20.94 -12.90
N ARG A 285 5.00 20.06 -13.90
CA ARG A 285 4.44 20.28 -15.24
C ARG A 285 2.94 20.56 -15.18
N ARG A 286 2.18 19.73 -14.46
CA ARG A 286 0.73 19.88 -14.28
C ARG A 286 0.36 21.18 -13.60
N HIS A 287 1.09 21.55 -12.55
CA HIS A 287 0.85 22.78 -11.81
C HIS A 287 1.00 24.00 -12.72
N LEU A 288 2.09 24.08 -13.48
CA LEU A 288 2.35 25.16 -14.43
C LEU A 288 1.31 25.22 -15.55
N ALA A 289 0.75 24.06 -15.95
CA ALA A 289 -0.30 23.95 -16.96
C ALA A 289 -1.72 24.18 -16.41
N GLY A 290 -1.90 24.37 -15.08
CA GLY A 290 -3.23 24.44 -14.45
C GLY A 290 -4.00 23.11 -14.47
N GLU A 291 -3.31 21.99 -14.69
CA GLU A 291 -3.88 20.64 -14.70
C GLU A 291 -4.03 20.10 -13.26
N PRO A 292 -4.98 19.18 -13.02
CA PRO A 292 -5.08 18.47 -11.74
C PRO A 292 -3.78 17.73 -11.40
N LEU A 293 -3.25 17.99 -10.21
CA LEU A 293 -2.08 17.27 -9.69
C LEU A 293 -2.41 15.80 -9.41
N LEU A 294 -1.38 14.98 -9.39
CA LEU A 294 -1.46 13.57 -9.07
C LEU A 294 -1.16 13.34 -7.59
N GLY A 295 -1.85 12.35 -7.01
CA GLY A 295 -1.69 11.99 -5.60
C GLY A 295 -2.23 13.04 -4.64
N VAL A 296 -3.22 13.84 -5.04
CA VAL A 296 -3.84 14.84 -4.16
C VAL A 296 -4.42 14.16 -2.93
N VAL A 297 -4.06 14.69 -1.76
CA VAL A 297 -4.57 14.24 -0.46
C VAL A 297 -5.93 14.88 -0.22
N ASP A 298 -6.93 14.07 0.07
CA ASP A 298 -8.25 14.50 0.50
C ASP A 298 -8.22 14.70 2.02
N VAL A 299 -8.01 15.95 2.44
CA VAL A 299 -7.90 16.33 3.86
C VAL A 299 -9.16 15.95 4.65
N ALA A 300 -10.34 16.02 4.03
CA ALA A 300 -11.60 15.67 4.69
C ALA A 300 -11.79 14.16 4.81
N ALA A 301 -11.34 13.39 3.81
CA ALA A 301 -11.44 11.93 3.83
C ALA A 301 -10.29 11.25 4.60
N GLY A 302 -9.21 11.97 4.90
CA GLY A 302 -8.10 11.45 5.70
C GLY A 302 -7.02 10.70 4.90
N TYR A 303 -6.98 10.80 3.57
CA TYR A 303 -6.01 10.09 2.72
C TYR A 303 -5.79 10.70 1.33
#